data_AF-A0A2M8J8C9-F1
#
_entry.id   AF-A0A2M8J8C9-F1
#
_cell.length_a   1.000
_cell.length_b   1.000
_cell.length_c   1.000
_cell.angle_alpha   90.00
_cell.angle_beta   90.00
_cell.angle_gamma   90.00
#
_symmetry.space_group_name_H-M   'P 1'
#
loop_
_entity.id
_entity.type
_entity.pdbx_description
1 polymer ?
#
loop_
_entity_poly.entity_id
_entity_poly.type
_entity_poly.pdbx_seq_one_letter_code
_entity_poly.pdbx_strand_id
1 'polypeptide(L)'
;MPLKAKIANKIVADDNGYTTGEIIDINEIDEHVEKEGKKEVAYASQFEFLIAVDGTKKQTLLRFWTGQNINSEKFENEGDDTTDYNRLTRLLLNMGLLDAKKLSELDKAKESEIDLESLRGRKIQFKMNKSIKRKGLSVIDIKSIKPIDNIKPIELAK
;
A
#
# COMPACT_ATOMS: atom_id res chain seq x y z
N MET A 1 -33.14 4.97 30.63
CA MET A 1 -31.83 4.32 30.42
C MET A 1 -30.90 5.32 29.75
N PRO A 2 -29.71 5.61 30.31
CA PRO A 2 -28.77 6.54 29.67
C PRO A 2 -28.25 5.95 28.36
N LEU A 3 -28.26 6.75 27.29
CA LEU A 3 -27.69 6.39 25.99
C LEU A 3 -26.19 6.15 26.16
N LYS A 4 -25.74 4.88 26.12
CA LYS A 4 -24.30 4.57 26.06
C LYS A 4 -23.78 4.97 24.67
N ALA A 5 -22.86 5.93 24.64
CA ALA A 5 -22.19 6.34 23.41
C ALA A 5 -21.51 5.12 22.76
N LYS A 6 -21.93 4.77 21.54
CA LYS A 6 -21.25 3.74 20.74
C LYS A 6 -19.98 4.33 20.17
N ILE A 7 -18.84 4.03 20.79
CA ILE A 7 -17.53 4.41 20.25
C ILE A 7 -17.30 3.66 18.93
N ALA A 8 -16.94 4.37 17.86
CA ALA A 8 -16.60 3.76 16.56
C ALA A 8 -15.27 2.97 16.65
N ASN A 9 -15.15 1.88 15.90
CA ASN A 9 -13.86 1.19 15.75
C ASN A 9 -12.93 2.09 14.92
N LYS A 10 -11.80 2.49 15.49
CA LYS A 10 -10.80 3.34 14.83
C LYS A 10 -9.49 2.57 14.73
N ILE A 11 -8.69 2.86 13.72
CA ILE A 11 -7.34 2.31 13.58
C ILE A 11 -6.49 2.81 14.76
N VAL A 12 -5.72 1.91 15.37
CA VAL A 12 -4.75 2.27 16.40
C VAL A 12 -3.52 2.83 15.71
N ALA A 13 -3.20 4.09 15.98
CA ALA A 13 -2.00 4.75 15.50
C ALA A 13 -1.30 5.44 16.67
N ASP A 14 0.01 5.61 16.57
CA ASP A 14 0.82 6.36 17.53
C ASP A 14 0.59 7.88 17.40
N ASP A 15 1.23 8.64 18.28
CA ASP A 15 1.11 10.11 18.32
C ASP A 15 1.62 10.79 17.03
N ASN A 16 2.44 10.10 16.24
CA ASN A 16 2.96 10.56 14.96
C ASN A 16 2.09 10.11 13.77
N GLY A 17 1.00 9.38 14.03
CA GLY A 17 0.05 8.87 13.04
C GLY A 17 0.51 7.59 12.34
N TYR A 18 1.52 6.88 12.86
CA TYR A 18 1.96 5.60 12.35
C TYR A 18 1.13 4.45 12.93
N THR A 19 0.88 3.46 12.09
CA THR A 19 0.26 2.20 12.45
C THR A 19 1.05 1.04 11.86
N THR A 20 0.78 -0.16 12.35
CA THR A 20 1.39 -1.40 11.88
C THR A 20 0.31 -2.32 11.35
N GLY A 21 0.59 -2.98 10.25
CA GLY A 21 -0.32 -3.96 9.66
C GLY A 21 0.40 -5.09 8.97
N GLU A 22 -0.35 -6.09 8.58
CA GLU A 22 0.14 -7.25 7.82
C GLU A 22 -0.54 -7.26 6.46
N ILE A 23 0.25 -7.41 5.39
CA ILE A 23 -0.29 -7.61 4.05
C ILE A 23 -0.85 -9.02 4.00
N ILE A 24 -2.17 -9.14 3.99
CA ILE A 24 -2.84 -10.45 4.03
C ILE A 24 -3.19 -10.96 2.64
N ASP A 25 -3.33 -10.06 1.67
CA ASP A 25 -3.70 -10.43 0.31
C ASP A 25 -3.25 -9.35 -0.70
N ILE A 26 -3.06 -9.80 -1.94
CA ILE A 26 -2.70 -8.97 -3.09
C ILE A 26 -3.51 -9.49 -4.26
N ASN A 27 -4.43 -8.68 -4.77
CA ASN A 27 -5.31 -9.04 -5.87
C ASN A 27 -4.93 -8.28 -7.12
N GLU A 28 -4.79 -8.99 -8.22
CA GLU A 28 -4.67 -8.40 -9.54
C GLU A 28 -6.08 -8.08 -10.07
N ILE A 29 -6.25 -6.86 -10.55
CA ILE A 29 -7.51 -6.37 -11.11
C ILE A 29 -7.21 -5.93 -12.54
N ASP A 30 -7.77 -6.65 -13.50
CA ASP A 30 -7.67 -6.32 -14.92
C ASP A 30 -8.46 -5.05 -15.26
N GLU A 31 -8.06 -4.42 -16.35
CA GLU A 31 -8.82 -3.33 -16.95
C GLU A 31 -10.25 -3.80 -17.27
N HIS A 32 -11.22 -3.02 -16.79
CA HIS A 32 -12.63 -3.31 -17.02
C HIS A 32 -13.45 -2.02 -17.01
N VAL A 33 -14.65 -2.09 -17.57
CA VAL A 33 -15.60 -0.99 -17.58
C VAL A 33 -16.83 -1.40 -16.78
N GLU A 34 -17.19 -0.58 -15.79
CA GLU A 34 -18.44 -0.77 -15.05
C GLU A 34 -19.41 0.39 -15.29
N LYS A 35 -20.69 0.11 -15.11
CA LYS A 35 -21.75 1.11 -15.20
C LYS A 35 -22.13 1.62 -13.81
N GLU A 36 -21.52 2.73 -13.40
CA GLU A 36 -21.93 3.45 -12.18
C GLU A 36 -23.14 4.34 -12.49
N GLY A 37 -24.34 3.78 -12.31
CA GLY A 37 -25.60 4.45 -12.56
C GLY A 37 -25.85 4.72 -14.05
N LYS A 38 -25.69 5.97 -14.48
CA LYS A 38 -25.83 6.38 -15.89
C LYS A 38 -24.49 6.58 -16.61
N LYS A 39 -23.36 6.48 -15.91
CA LYS A 39 -22.03 6.69 -16.47
C LYS A 39 -21.33 5.35 -16.65
N GLU A 40 -20.61 5.21 -17.75
CA GLU A 40 -19.60 4.17 -17.91
C GLU A 40 -18.30 4.69 -17.32
N VAL A 41 -17.70 3.91 -16.44
CA VAL A 41 -16.44 4.21 -15.77
C VAL A 41 -15.46 3.12 -16.16
N ALA A 42 -14.37 3.52 -16.82
CA ALA A 42 -13.26 2.63 -17.13
C ALA A 42 -12.28 2.61 -15.96
N TYR A 43 -11.94 1.42 -15.50
CA TYR A 43 -10.94 1.16 -14.47
C TYR A 43 -9.71 0.56 -15.15
N ALA A 44 -8.56 1.19 -14.97
CA ALA A 44 -7.30 0.67 -15.47
C ALA A 44 -6.82 -0.52 -14.62
N SER A 45 -5.96 -1.36 -15.21
CA SER A 45 -5.35 -2.49 -14.50
C SER A 45 -4.54 -2.03 -13.28
N GLN A 46 -4.72 -2.73 -12.16
CA GLN A 46 -4.16 -2.34 -10.86
C GLN A 46 -3.97 -3.54 -9.94
N PHE A 47 -3.10 -3.37 -8.94
CA PHE A 47 -3.00 -4.28 -7.81
C PHE A 47 -3.73 -3.68 -6.60
N GLU A 48 -4.61 -4.47 -5.96
CA GLU A 48 -5.20 -4.16 -4.66
C GLU A 48 -4.41 -4.88 -3.56
N PHE A 49 -3.87 -4.12 -2.62
CA PHE A 49 -3.22 -4.65 -1.43
C PHE A 49 -4.18 -4.56 -0.25
N LEU A 50 -4.42 -5.70 0.40
CA LEU A 50 -5.25 -5.80 1.59
C LEU A 50 -4.36 -5.92 2.83
N ILE A 51 -4.52 -4.97 3.76
CA ILE A 51 -3.73 -4.92 5.00
C ILE A 51 -4.66 -5.11 6.19
N ALA A 52 -4.30 -6.02 7.08
CA ALA A 52 -4.94 -6.16 8.37
C ALA A 52 -4.23 -5.29 9.43
N VAL A 53 -4.97 -4.40 10.08
CA VAL A 53 -4.47 -3.50 11.14
C VAL A 53 -5.29 -3.63 12.42
N ASP A 54 -4.67 -3.31 13.55
CA ASP A 54 -5.38 -3.25 14.82
C ASP A 54 -6.31 -2.04 14.89
N GLY A 55 -7.55 -2.31 15.29
CA GLY A 55 -8.52 -1.29 15.62
C GLY A 55 -8.79 -1.26 17.12
N THR A 56 -9.34 -0.15 17.61
CA THR A 56 -9.63 0.08 19.04
C THR A 56 -10.55 -0.96 19.69
N LYS A 57 -11.30 -1.74 18.89
CA LYS A 57 -12.17 -2.82 19.36
C LYS A 57 -11.92 -4.15 18.67
N LYS A 58 -11.62 -4.10 17.37
CA LYS A 58 -11.39 -5.29 16.53
C LYS A 58 -10.48 -4.92 15.38
N GLN A 59 -9.85 -5.93 14.80
CA GLN A 59 -9.06 -5.78 13.58
C GLN A 59 -9.88 -5.11 12.47
N THR A 60 -9.21 -4.25 11.70
CA THR A 60 -9.78 -3.51 10.57
C THR A 60 -8.97 -3.83 9.33
N LEU A 61 -9.63 -3.89 8.18
CA LEU A 61 -8.98 -4.08 6.90
C LEU A 61 -8.81 -2.73 6.20
N LEU A 62 -7.61 -2.47 5.72
CA LEU A 62 -7.29 -1.34 4.88
C LEU A 62 -6.93 -1.83 3.49
N ARG A 63 -7.21 -0.99 2.51
CA ARG A 63 -6.93 -1.26 1.10
C ARG A 63 -6.13 -0.10 0.54
N PHE A 64 -5.17 -0.40 -0.30
CA PHE A 64 -4.59 0.58 -1.21
C PHE A 64 -4.34 -0.05 -2.56
N TRP A 65 -4.42 0.79 -3.59
CA TRP A 65 -4.21 0.39 -4.97
C TRP A 65 -2.93 0.98 -5.52
N THR A 66 -2.29 0.24 -6.41
CA THR A 66 -1.20 0.68 -7.27
C THR A 66 -1.53 0.32 -8.71
N GLY A 67 -1.01 1.07 -9.69
CA GLY A 67 -0.95 0.55 -11.06
C GLY A 67 -0.04 -0.69 -11.13
N GLN A 68 -0.02 -1.36 -12.28
CA GLN A 68 0.82 -2.54 -12.50
C GLN A 68 2.21 -2.21 -13.06
N ASN A 69 2.40 -1.02 -13.60
CA ASN A 69 3.66 -0.64 -14.25
C ASN A 69 4.74 -0.29 -13.23
N ILE A 70 5.98 -0.71 -13.52
CA ILE A 70 7.19 -0.30 -12.80
C ILE A 70 7.97 0.63 -13.70
N ASN A 71 8.32 1.82 -13.20
CA ASN A 71 9.01 2.83 -13.97
C ASN A 71 10.32 3.20 -13.29
N SER A 72 11.39 3.29 -14.06
CA SER A 72 12.72 3.74 -13.63
C SER A 72 12.81 5.25 -13.39
N GLU A 73 11.88 6.01 -13.95
CA GLU A 73 11.85 7.47 -13.89
C GLU A 73 10.94 7.97 -12.76
N LYS A 74 11.31 9.13 -12.22
CA LYS A 74 10.48 9.88 -11.30
C LYS A 74 9.65 10.90 -12.08
N PHE A 75 8.42 11.08 -11.67
CA PHE A 75 7.46 12.02 -12.25
C PHE A 75 7.27 13.19 -11.27
N GLU A 76 7.06 14.39 -11.80
CA GLU A 76 6.65 15.53 -11.01
C GLU A 76 5.28 15.27 -10.38
N ASN A 77 5.13 15.54 -9.09
CA ASN A 77 3.83 15.48 -8.45
C ASN A 77 3.06 16.77 -8.79
N GLU A 78 1.83 16.64 -9.30
CA GLU A 78 0.97 17.80 -9.49
C GLU A 78 0.75 18.55 -8.15
N GLY A 79 1.35 19.74 -8.02
CA GLY A 79 1.19 20.61 -6.85
C GLY A 79 2.34 20.64 -5.83
N ASP A 80 3.46 19.98 -6.12
CA ASP A 80 4.70 20.05 -5.33
C ASP A 80 5.90 19.93 -6.27
N ASP A 81 6.93 20.76 -6.13
CA ASP A 81 8.18 20.73 -6.92
C ASP A 81 9.05 19.48 -6.61
N THR A 82 8.42 18.39 -6.16
CA THR A 82 9.05 17.11 -5.86
C THR A 82 8.76 16.08 -6.92
N THR A 83 9.80 15.35 -7.31
CA THR A 83 9.70 14.20 -8.20
C THR A 83 9.63 12.90 -7.40
N ASP A 84 8.74 11.99 -7.80
CA ASP A 84 8.54 10.70 -7.15
C ASP A 84 8.31 9.57 -8.16
N TYR A 85 8.65 8.35 -7.78
CA TYR A 85 8.29 7.16 -8.53
C TYR A 85 6.78 6.92 -8.48
N ASN A 86 6.27 6.14 -9.44
CA ASN A 86 4.90 5.67 -9.35
C ASN A 86 4.68 4.82 -8.09
N ARG A 87 3.41 4.62 -7.71
CA ARG A 87 3.03 4.00 -6.43
C ARG A 87 3.61 2.59 -6.26
N LEU A 88 3.60 1.77 -7.31
CA LEU A 88 4.11 0.39 -7.26
C LEU A 88 5.64 0.39 -7.09
N THR A 89 6.34 1.14 -7.93
CA THR A 89 7.81 1.24 -7.86
C THR A 89 8.27 1.74 -6.48
N ARG A 90 7.59 2.77 -5.95
CA ARG A 90 7.87 3.31 -4.61
C ARG A 90 7.68 2.23 -3.53
N LEU A 91 6.59 1.47 -3.59
CA LEU A 91 6.34 0.37 -2.65
C LEU A 91 7.45 -0.68 -2.73
N LEU A 92 7.82 -1.11 -3.93
CA LEU A 92 8.82 -2.16 -4.14
C LEU A 92 10.22 -1.75 -3.67
N LEU A 93 10.61 -0.48 -3.88
CA LEU A 93 11.83 0.09 -3.32
C LEU A 93 11.79 0.09 -1.79
N ASN A 94 10.67 0.52 -1.21
CA ASN A 94 10.51 0.55 0.24
C ASN A 94 10.51 -0.85 0.89
N MET A 95 9.98 -1.85 0.19
CA MET A 95 9.93 -3.24 0.63
C MET A 95 11.23 -4.03 0.35
N GLY A 96 12.23 -3.39 -0.28
CA GLY A 96 13.50 -4.01 -0.62
C GLY A 96 13.43 -5.06 -1.73
N LEU A 97 12.34 -5.10 -2.49
CA LEU A 97 12.20 -5.97 -3.67
C LEU A 97 12.90 -5.38 -4.90
N LEU A 98 13.01 -4.05 -4.95
CA LEU A 98 13.80 -3.31 -5.92
C LEU A 98 14.92 -2.55 -5.25
N ASP A 99 16.03 -2.39 -5.98
CA ASP A 99 17.09 -1.45 -5.67
C ASP A 99 17.40 -0.60 -6.92
N ALA A 100 18.24 0.44 -6.76
CA ALA A 100 18.57 1.35 -7.85
C ALA A 100 19.26 0.64 -9.04
N LYS A 101 19.97 -0.47 -8.79
CA LYS A 101 20.64 -1.22 -9.87
C LYS A 101 19.61 -1.98 -10.70
N LYS A 102 18.74 -2.76 -10.05
CA LYS A 102 17.63 -3.46 -10.70
C LYS A 102 16.69 -2.50 -11.44
N LEU A 103 16.45 -1.32 -10.87
CA LEU A 103 15.64 -0.29 -11.53
C LEU A 103 16.27 0.19 -12.86
N SER A 104 17.59 0.35 -12.89
CA SER A 104 18.33 0.76 -14.10
C SER A 104 18.48 -0.37 -15.13
N GLU A 105 18.34 -1.63 -14.70
CA GLU A 105 18.38 -2.80 -15.55
C GLU A 105 17.00 -3.10 -16.18
N LEU A 106 15.92 -2.77 -15.48
CA LEU A 106 14.53 -2.82 -15.97
C LEU A 106 14.32 -1.99 -17.25
N ASP A 107 15.00 -0.85 -17.41
CA ASP A 107 14.95 -0.07 -18.65
C ASP A 107 15.55 -0.81 -19.86
N LYS A 108 16.43 -1.77 -19.60
CA LYS A 108 17.17 -2.51 -20.63
C LYS A 108 16.54 -3.87 -20.91
N ALA A 109 16.03 -4.52 -19.88
CA ALA A 109 15.31 -5.78 -19.95
C ALA A 109 13.81 -5.47 -19.83
N LYS A 110 13.11 -5.46 -20.97
CA LYS A 110 11.68 -5.07 -21.10
C LYS A 110 10.71 -5.77 -20.13
N GLU A 111 11.14 -6.82 -19.44
CA GLU A 111 10.37 -7.52 -18.42
C GLU A 111 11.30 -7.90 -17.27
N SER A 112 10.96 -7.51 -16.04
CA SER A 112 11.49 -8.15 -14.85
C SER A 112 10.33 -8.70 -14.06
N GLU A 113 10.35 -10.01 -13.81
CA GLU A 113 9.36 -10.68 -13.00
C GLU A 113 9.64 -10.36 -11.52
N ILE A 114 8.77 -9.55 -10.91
CA ILE A 114 8.85 -9.23 -9.49
C ILE A 114 7.81 -10.07 -8.77
N ASP A 115 8.29 -10.92 -7.87
CA ASP A 115 7.45 -11.74 -7.02
C ASP A 115 6.75 -10.89 -5.94
N LEU A 116 5.55 -10.40 -6.27
CA LEU A 116 4.67 -9.69 -5.33
C LEU A 116 4.11 -10.62 -4.26
N GLU A 117 3.96 -11.91 -4.52
CA GLU A 117 3.43 -12.89 -3.57
C GLU A 117 4.33 -12.99 -2.32
N SER A 118 5.63 -12.77 -2.47
CA SER A 118 6.58 -12.67 -1.36
C SER A 118 6.28 -11.57 -0.32
N LEU A 119 5.38 -10.63 -0.63
CA LEU A 119 4.91 -9.59 0.28
C LEU A 119 3.75 -10.05 1.17
N ARG A 120 3.01 -11.10 0.80
CA ARG A 120 1.94 -11.65 1.65
C ARG A 120 2.53 -12.19 2.95
N GLY A 121 1.83 -11.93 4.06
CA GLY A 121 2.29 -12.23 5.42
C GLY A 121 3.35 -11.27 5.97
N ARG A 122 3.84 -10.30 5.19
CA ARG A 122 4.82 -9.33 5.70
C ARG A 122 4.14 -8.28 6.57
N LYS A 123 4.77 -8.00 7.71
CA LYS A 123 4.41 -6.88 8.57
C LYS A 123 5.06 -5.59 8.07
N ILE A 124 4.26 -4.54 8.03
CA ILE A 124 4.66 -3.22 7.57
C ILE A 124 4.23 -2.15 8.56
N GLN A 125 5.02 -1.10 8.67
CA GLN A 125 4.68 0.14 9.35
C GLN A 125 4.38 1.21 8.30
N PHE A 126 3.35 2.02 8.53
CA PHE A 126 2.99 3.13 7.64
C PHE A 126 2.22 4.22 8.37
N LYS A 127 2.28 5.42 7.82
CA LYS A 127 1.58 6.61 8.32
C LYS A 127 0.18 6.70 7.72
N MET A 128 -0.77 7.10 8.55
CA MET A 128 -2.14 7.42 8.15
C MET A 128 -2.28 8.92 7.94
N ASN A 129 -2.49 9.34 6.69
CA ASN A 129 -2.75 10.74 6.35
C ASN A 129 -4.25 11.01 6.30
N LYS A 130 -4.68 12.22 6.70
CA LYS A 130 -6.08 12.62 6.52
C LYS A 130 -6.37 12.80 5.03
N SER A 131 -7.48 12.23 4.55
CA SER A 131 -7.91 12.42 3.17
C SER A 131 -8.26 13.89 2.94
N ILE A 132 -7.60 14.52 1.96
CA ILE A 132 -7.90 15.88 1.51
C ILE A 132 -9.28 15.92 0.84
N LYS A 133 -9.63 14.86 0.10
CA LYS A 133 -10.89 14.77 -0.68
C LYS A 133 -12.09 14.32 0.15
N ARG A 134 -11.90 13.55 1.22
CA ARG A 134 -13.00 13.02 2.04
C ARG A 134 -12.78 13.29 3.53
N LYS A 135 -13.47 14.31 4.07
CA LYS A 135 -13.40 14.68 5.49
C LYS A 135 -13.69 13.46 6.38
N GLY A 136 -12.77 13.17 7.30
CA GLY A 136 -12.91 12.10 8.30
C GLY A 136 -12.41 10.72 7.87
N LEU A 137 -11.96 10.54 6.62
CA LEU A 137 -11.28 9.32 6.18
C LEU A 137 -9.76 9.49 6.28
N SER A 138 -9.09 8.45 6.77
CA SER A 138 -7.63 8.36 6.74
C SER A 138 -7.21 7.46 5.58
N VAL A 139 -6.12 7.81 4.91
CA VAL A 139 -5.55 7.10 3.75
C VAL A 139 -4.12 6.70 4.09
N ILE A 140 -3.70 5.54 3.60
CA ILE A 140 -2.33 5.06 3.74
C ILE A 140 -1.38 5.96 2.95
N ASP A 141 -0.32 6.42 3.61
CA ASP A 141 0.80 7.05 2.95
C ASP A 141 1.80 6.00 2.45
N ILE A 142 1.72 5.66 1.16
CA ILE A 142 2.60 4.65 0.54
C ILE A 142 4.08 5.00 0.72
N LYS A 143 4.44 6.30 0.68
CA LYS A 143 5.85 6.73 0.78
C LYS A 143 6.45 6.36 2.14
N SER A 144 5.60 6.24 3.16
CA SER A 144 5.98 5.89 4.53
C SER A 144 6.00 4.40 4.82
N ILE A 145 5.50 3.55 3.92
CA ILE A 145 5.47 2.09 4.11
C ILE A 145 6.90 1.59 4.27
N LYS A 146 7.15 0.82 5.32
CA LYS A 146 8.43 0.14 5.56
C LYS A 146 8.17 -1.25 6.15
N PRO A 147 8.99 -2.27 5.83
CA PRO A 147 8.92 -3.54 6.51
C PRO A 147 9.24 -3.37 8.00
N ILE A 148 8.56 -4.13 8.85
CA ILE A 148 8.94 -4.31 10.24
C ILE A 148 9.75 -5.59 10.28
N ASP A 149 11.07 -5.45 10.36
CA ASP A 149 11.97 -6.60 10.40
C ASP A 149 11.69 -7.44 11.65
N ASN A 150 10.99 -8.55 11.47
CA ASN A 150 11.12 -9.74 12.31
C ASN A 150 11.81 -10.82 11.47
N ILE A 151 13.04 -10.54 11.03
CA ILE A 151 13.92 -11.58 10.50
C ILE A 151 14.98 -11.85 11.57
N LYS A 152 14.64 -12.72 12.53
CA LYS A 152 15.65 -13.70 12.92
C LYS A 152 15.57 -14.79 11.86
N PRO A 153 16.66 -15.11 11.15
CA PRO A 153 16.67 -16.30 10.32
C PRO A 153 16.33 -17.48 11.21
N ILE A 154 15.39 -18.31 10.76
CA ILE A 154 15.21 -19.65 11.33
C ILE A 154 16.53 -20.36 11.04
N GLU A 155 17.36 -20.51 12.07
CA GLU A 155 18.40 -21.53 12.05
C GLU A 155 17.67 -22.86 11.88
N LEU A 156 17.72 -23.39 10.65
CA LEU A 156 17.38 -24.77 10.38
C LEU A 156 18.42 -25.64 11.10
N ALA A 157 18.15 -25.91 12.37
CA ALA A 157 18.77 -27.03 13.06
C ALA A 157 18.16 -28.31 12.46
N LYS A 158 18.93 -28.95 11.57
CA LYS A 158 19.21 -30.40 11.57
C LYS A 158 20.18 -30.76 10.46
#